data_AF-A0A382KFA9-F1
#
_entry.id   AF-A0A382KFA9-F1
#
_cell.length_a   1.000
_cell.length_b   1.000
_cell.length_c   1.000
_cell.angle_alpha   90.00
_cell.angle_beta   90.00
_cell.angle_gamma   90.00
#
_symmetry.space_group_name_H-M   'P 1'
#
loop_
_entity.id
_entity.type
_entity.pdbx_description
1 polymer ?
#
loop_
_entity_poly.entity_id
_entity_poly.type
_entity_poly.pdbx_seq_one_letter_code
_entity_poly.pdbx_strand_id
1 'polypeptide(L)'
;MDIDLPYHRPCIDDDEINEVVETLKSGWLTTGSRTFQFEEDFKKYIGSRHAIGLNSCTAGLHLAAATQEFAPGDEVITTTMTFPATASAMIHARLRPVLVDVEPGTLNMDVSKVEEKISPRT
;
A
#
# COMPACT_ATOMS: atom_id res chain seq x y z
N MET A 1 4.19 -28.90 28.32
CA MET A 1 4.37 -27.45 28.11
C MET A 1 3.91 -27.18 26.70
N ASP A 2 2.79 -26.50 26.53
CA ASP A 2 2.37 -26.04 25.20
C ASP A 2 3.24 -24.83 24.83
N ILE A 3 3.98 -24.95 23.73
CA ILE A 3 4.79 -23.86 23.20
C ILE A 3 3.88 -23.03 22.29
N ASP A 4 3.59 -21.80 22.70
CA ASP A 4 2.82 -20.84 21.90
C ASP A 4 3.74 -20.10 20.92
N LEU A 5 3.85 -20.66 19.70
CA LEU A 5 4.66 -20.16 18.58
C LEU A 5 3.77 -19.71 17.40
N PRO A 6 3.19 -18.50 17.45
CA PRO A 6 2.33 -18.00 16.39
C PRO A 6 3.12 -17.61 15.14
N TYR A 7 2.41 -17.58 13.99
CA TYR A 7 2.98 -17.15 12.71
C TYR A 7 3.51 -15.70 12.72
N HIS A 8 2.84 -14.79 13.44
CA HIS A 8 3.25 -13.40 13.59
C HIS A 8 2.78 -12.82 14.94
N ARG A 9 3.64 -12.04 15.59
CA ARG A 9 3.29 -11.13 16.70
C ARG A 9 3.93 -9.77 16.39
N PRO A 10 3.20 -8.65 16.54
CA PRO A 10 3.80 -7.33 16.40
C PRO A 10 4.81 -7.08 17.53
N CYS A 11 5.91 -6.41 17.21
CA CYS A 11 6.84 -5.87 18.21
C CYS A 11 6.28 -4.52 18.69
N ILE A 12 5.88 -4.45 19.95
CA ILE A 12 5.33 -3.23 20.57
C ILE A 12 5.97 -3.15 21.95
N ASP A 13 6.82 -2.15 22.14
CA ASP A 13 7.56 -1.92 23.37
C ASP A 13 7.12 -0.59 24.03
N ASP A 14 7.80 -0.18 25.10
CA ASP A 14 7.44 1.03 25.86
C ASP A 14 7.50 2.31 24.99
N ASP A 15 8.35 2.34 23.96
CA ASP A 15 8.48 3.49 23.06
C ASP A 15 7.16 3.75 22.29
N GLU A 16 6.57 2.72 21.67
CA GLU A 16 5.28 2.86 20.98
C GLU A 16 4.15 3.23 21.95
N ILE A 17 4.14 2.62 23.15
CA ILE A 17 3.11 2.89 24.16
C ILE A 17 3.18 4.34 24.63
N ASN A 18 4.40 4.83 24.92
CA ASN A 18 4.61 6.20 25.39
C ASN A 18 4.22 7.22 24.32
N GLU A 19 4.54 6.99 23.05
CA GLU A 19 4.16 7.88 21.94
C GLU A 19 2.62 7.99 21.77
N VAL A 20 1.91 6.87 21.93
CA VAL A 20 0.43 6.86 21.94
C VAL A 20 -0.10 7.62 23.16
N VAL A 21 0.46 7.41 24.35
CA VAL A 21 0.06 8.11 25.58
C VAL A 21 0.28 9.62 25.46
N GLU A 22 1.39 10.06 24.87
CA GLU A 22 1.65 11.48 24.59
C GLU A 22 0.62 12.06 23.63
N THR A 23 0.28 11.34 22.56
CA THR A 23 -0.78 11.73 21.63
C THR A 23 -2.12 11.89 22.34
N LEU A 24 -2.49 10.93 23.20
CA LEU A 24 -3.72 10.99 24.01
C LEU A 24 -3.74 12.21 24.93
N LYS A 25 -2.63 12.52 25.59
CA LYS A 25 -2.49 13.66 26.50
C LYS A 25 -2.46 15.02 25.78
N SER A 26 -2.07 15.04 24.50
CA SER A 26 -2.00 16.27 23.70
C SER A 26 -3.38 16.88 23.40
N GLY A 27 -4.45 16.08 23.47
CA GLY A 27 -5.80 16.48 23.08
C GLY A 27 -6.07 16.48 21.57
N TRP A 28 -5.07 16.13 20.73
CA TRP A 28 -5.22 16.03 19.27
C TRP A 28 -5.05 14.59 18.79
N LEU A 29 -6.15 13.88 18.55
CA LEU A 29 -6.16 12.42 18.31
C LEU A 29 -6.26 12.01 16.83
N THR A 30 -6.46 12.98 15.94
CA THR A 30 -6.58 12.75 14.50
C THR A 30 -5.37 13.30 13.76
N THR A 31 -5.40 13.32 12.43
CA THR A 31 -4.34 13.87 11.58
C THR A 31 -3.85 15.21 12.10
N GLY A 32 -2.56 15.29 12.42
CA GLY A 32 -1.95 16.45 13.08
C GLY A 32 -0.43 16.39 13.08
N SER A 33 0.20 17.07 14.04
CA SER A 33 1.66 17.23 14.12
C SER A 33 2.42 15.90 14.08
N ARG A 34 1.91 14.84 14.75
CA ARG A 34 2.50 13.50 14.72
C ARG A 34 2.46 12.86 13.33
N THR A 35 1.36 13.02 12.59
CA THR A 35 1.25 12.54 11.21
C THR A 35 2.23 13.27 10.29
N PHE A 36 2.33 14.60 10.40
CA PHE A 36 3.26 15.39 9.59
C PHE A 36 4.73 15.09 9.90
N GLN A 37 5.04 14.83 11.18
CA GLN A 37 6.38 14.37 11.57
C GLN A 37 6.71 13.02 10.94
N PHE A 38 5.78 12.05 11.02
CA PHE A 38 5.93 10.75 10.38
C PHE A 38 6.13 10.89 8.86
N GLU A 39 5.35 11.72 8.18
CA GLU A 39 5.51 11.97 6.74
C GLU A 39 6.90 12.53 6.40
N GLU A 40 7.39 13.51 7.15
CA GLU A 40 8.71 14.09 6.92
C GLU A 40 9.85 13.09 7.16
N ASP A 41 9.73 12.25 8.19
CA ASP A 41 10.75 11.25 8.48
C ASP A 41 10.70 10.09 7.49
N PHE A 42 9.50 9.65 7.10
CA PHE A 42 9.31 8.61 6.08
C PHE A 42 9.82 9.07 4.71
N LYS A 43 9.57 10.33 4.34
CA LYS A 43 10.11 10.97 3.13
C LYS A 43 11.63 10.90 3.10
N LYS A 44 12.30 11.24 4.20
CA LYS A 44 13.77 11.16 4.33
C LYS A 44 14.26 9.71 4.26
N TYR A 45 13.57 8.80 4.94
CA TYR A 45 13.93 7.37 5.00
C TYR A 45 13.90 6.70 3.62
N ILE A 46 12.84 6.94 2.83
CA ILE A 46 12.68 6.38 1.49
C ILE A 46 13.47 7.16 0.42
N GLY A 47 13.81 8.43 0.69
CA GLY A 47 14.43 9.32 -0.29
C GLY A 47 13.45 9.86 -1.33
N SER A 48 12.17 9.99 -0.98
CA SER A 48 11.15 10.55 -1.87
C SER A 48 11.06 12.08 -1.76
N ARG A 49 10.43 12.73 -2.75
CA ARG A 49 10.14 14.18 -2.68
C ARG A 49 8.99 14.52 -1.74
N HIS A 50 8.05 13.58 -1.57
CA HIS A 50 6.84 13.72 -0.76
C HIS A 50 6.45 12.37 -0.14
N ALA A 51 5.77 12.41 1.00
CA ALA A 51 5.11 11.26 1.63
C ALA A 51 3.75 11.72 2.18
N ILE A 52 2.74 10.85 2.12
CA ILE A 52 1.39 11.13 2.61
C ILE A 52 0.94 9.94 3.47
N GLY A 53 0.64 10.20 4.74
CA GLY A 53 0.15 9.23 5.70
C GLY A 53 -1.34 8.97 5.49
N LEU A 54 -1.69 7.69 5.27
CA LEU A 54 -3.07 7.24 5.08
C LEU A 54 -3.38 6.08 6.03
N ASN A 55 -4.65 5.72 6.15
CA ASN A 55 -5.10 4.68 7.07
C ASN A 55 -4.75 3.24 6.63
N SER A 56 -4.28 3.04 5.39
CA SER A 56 -3.94 1.73 4.83
C SER A 56 -3.22 1.85 3.49
N CYS A 57 -2.48 0.80 3.09
CA CYS A 57 -1.93 0.70 1.74
C CYS A 57 -3.02 0.64 0.66
N THR A 58 -4.19 0.04 0.94
CA THR A 58 -5.33 0.00 0.02
C THR A 58 -5.85 1.42 -0.28
N ALA A 59 -5.96 2.28 0.74
CA ALA A 59 -6.31 3.68 0.55
C ALA A 59 -5.26 4.44 -0.27
N GLY A 60 -3.97 4.13 -0.07
CA GLY A 60 -2.89 4.66 -0.89
C GLY A 60 -3.00 4.30 -2.37
N LEU A 61 -3.21 3.02 -2.69
CA LEU A 61 -3.42 2.57 -4.07
C LEU A 61 -4.67 3.21 -4.70
N HIS A 62 -5.75 3.29 -3.93
CA HIS A 62 -6.99 3.89 -4.41
C HIS A 62 -6.81 5.40 -4.68
N LEU A 63 -6.16 6.13 -3.77
CA LEU A 63 -5.86 7.56 -3.97
C LEU A 63 -4.91 7.78 -5.16
N ALA A 64 -3.90 6.93 -5.32
CA ALA A 64 -2.99 6.99 -6.46
C ALA A 64 -3.75 6.88 -7.78
N ALA A 65 -4.70 5.94 -7.89
CA ALA A 65 -5.55 5.82 -9.07
C ALA A 65 -6.52 7.00 -9.22
N ALA A 66 -7.16 7.44 -8.13
CA ALA A 66 -8.17 8.51 -8.14
C ALA A 66 -7.61 9.90 -8.48
N THR A 67 -6.29 10.09 -8.39
CA THR A 67 -5.62 11.34 -8.77
C THR A 67 -5.21 11.39 -10.25
N GLN A 68 -5.39 10.29 -10.98
CA GLN A 68 -5.16 10.23 -12.43
C GLN A 68 -6.47 10.43 -13.20
N GLU A 69 -6.35 10.81 -14.47
CA GLU A 69 -7.49 11.02 -15.38
C GLU A 69 -7.91 9.74 -16.13
N PHE A 70 -7.96 8.61 -15.42
CA PHE A 70 -8.38 7.34 -16.03
C PHE A 70 -9.88 7.34 -16.36
N ALA A 71 -10.22 6.77 -17.49
CA ALA A 71 -11.60 6.50 -17.86
C ALA A 71 -12.10 5.19 -17.22
N PRO A 72 -13.40 5.08 -16.88
CA PRO A 72 -13.97 3.82 -16.46
C PRO A 72 -13.72 2.70 -17.49
N GLY A 73 -13.17 1.59 -17.02
CA GLY A 73 -12.81 0.44 -17.85
C GLY A 73 -11.39 0.49 -18.45
N ASP A 74 -10.61 1.55 -18.18
CA ASP A 74 -9.17 1.54 -18.45
C ASP A 74 -8.48 0.41 -17.68
N GLU A 75 -7.41 -0.12 -18.27
CA GLU A 75 -6.76 -1.35 -17.88
C GLU A 75 -5.57 -1.08 -16.98
N VAL A 76 -5.44 -1.83 -15.89
CA VAL A 76 -4.24 -1.79 -15.05
C VAL A 76 -3.62 -3.17 -15.01
N ILE A 77 -2.39 -3.27 -15.50
CA ILE A 77 -1.62 -4.51 -15.43
C ILE A 77 -1.21 -4.77 -13.98
N THR A 78 -1.47 -5.98 -13.50
CA THR A 78 -0.98 -6.48 -12.22
C THR A 78 -0.72 -7.98 -12.31
N THR A 79 -0.26 -8.61 -11.23
CA THR A 79 0.14 -10.02 -11.23
C THR A 79 -0.92 -10.93 -10.62
N THR A 80 -0.93 -12.20 -11.01
CA THR A 80 -1.69 -13.27 -10.36
C THR A 80 -1.23 -13.54 -8.92
N MET A 81 0.00 -13.15 -8.55
CA MET A 81 0.60 -13.40 -7.23
C MET A 81 0.82 -12.10 -6.45
N THR A 82 -0.24 -11.57 -5.84
CA THR A 82 -0.17 -10.43 -4.91
C THR A 82 -1.35 -10.48 -3.93
N PHE A 83 -1.33 -9.65 -2.90
CA PHE A 83 -2.48 -9.51 -1.99
C PHE A 83 -3.68 -8.90 -2.74
N PRO A 84 -4.93 -9.37 -2.53
CA PRO A 84 -6.11 -8.92 -3.28
C PRO A 84 -6.40 -7.42 -3.20
N ALA A 85 -5.84 -6.70 -2.23
CA ALA A 85 -5.98 -5.24 -2.15
C ALA A 85 -5.49 -4.53 -3.41
N THR A 86 -4.47 -5.05 -4.10
CA THR A 86 -3.95 -4.45 -5.35
C THR A 86 -5.04 -4.37 -6.41
N ALA A 87 -5.67 -5.49 -6.75
CA ALA A 87 -6.74 -5.53 -7.75
C ALA A 87 -8.02 -4.84 -7.24
N SER A 88 -8.36 -5.02 -5.96
CA SER A 88 -9.58 -4.45 -5.38
C SER A 88 -9.55 -2.91 -5.41
N ALA A 89 -8.42 -2.29 -5.08
CA ALA A 89 -8.27 -0.84 -5.15
C ALA A 89 -8.51 -0.28 -6.57
N MET A 90 -7.99 -0.98 -7.60
CA MET A 90 -8.19 -0.60 -9.00
C MET A 90 -9.66 -0.76 -9.43
N ILE A 91 -10.32 -1.85 -9.01
CA ILE A 91 -11.75 -2.07 -9.28
C ILE A 91 -12.59 -0.98 -8.62
N HIS A 92 -12.28 -0.58 -7.39
CA HIS A 92 -12.95 0.54 -6.71
C HIS A 92 -12.76 1.87 -7.45
N ALA A 93 -11.61 2.07 -8.10
CA ALA A 93 -11.34 3.19 -8.99
C ALA A 93 -11.99 3.06 -10.39
N ARG A 94 -12.84 2.03 -10.61
CA ARG A 94 -13.50 1.71 -11.90
C ARG A 94 -12.54 1.29 -13.02
N LEU A 95 -11.35 0.82 -12.67
CA LEU A 95 -10.37 0.27 -13.59
C LEU A 95 -10.54 -1.25 -13.71
N ARG A 96 -9.98 -1.81 -14.78
CA ARG A 96 -10.02 -3.23 -15.11
C ARG A 96 -8.64 -3.87 -14.90
N PRO A 97 -8.44 -4.70 -13.87
CA PRO A 97 -7.19 -5.43 -13.72
C PRO A 97 -6.95 -6.38 -14.90
N VAL A 98 -5.75 -6.35 -15.47
CA VAL A 98 -5.25 -7.30 -16.46
C VAL A 98 -4.13 -8.10 -15.83
N LEU A 99 -4.32 -9.41 -15.70
CA LEU A 99 -3.40 -10.26 -14.95
C LEU A 99 -2.27 -10.78 -15.84
N VAL A 100 -1.04 -10.60 -15.37
CA VAL A 100 0.19 -11.19 -15.89
C VAL A 100 0.66 -12.27 -14.93
N ASP A 101 1.08 -13.40 -15.49
CA ASP A 101 1.59 -14.53 -14.72
C ASP A 101 2.95 -14.22 -14.07
N VAL A 102 3.44 -15.12 -13.22
CA VAL A 102 4.73 -14.94 -12.53
C VAL A 102 5.88 -15.71 -13.17
N GLU A 103 7.10 -15.24 -12.95
CA GLU A 103 8.30 -15.99 -13.28
C GLU A 103 8.49 -17.15 -12.28
N PRO A 104 8.72 -18.38 -12.75
CA PRO A 104 8.91 -19.54 -11.89
C PRO A 104 10.05 -19.35 -10.88
N GLY A 105 9.77 -19.62 -9.60
CA GLY A 105 10.77 -19.56 -8.52
C GLY A 105 11.04 -18.17 -7.95
N THR A 106 10.49 -17.09 -8.54
CA THR A 106 10.70 -15.73 -8.03
C THR A 106 9.46 -15.11 -7.39
N LEU A 107 8.26 -15.60 -7.76
CA LEU A 107 6.95 -15.02 -7.39
C LEU A 107 6.75 -13.58 -7.91
N ASN A 108 7.68 -13.05 -8.69
CA ASN A 108 7.57 -11.74 -9.33
C ASN A 108 6.81 -11.87 -10.64
N MET A 109 6.18 -10.78 -11.08
CA MET A 109 5.56 -10.68 -12.39
C MET A 109 6.56 -11.05 -13.49
N ASP A 110 6.16 -11.93 -14.41
CA ASP A 110 6.94 -12.26 -15.60
C ASP A 110 6.91 -11.09 -16.58
N VAL A 111 7.93 -10.24 -16.53
CA VAL A 111 8.03 -9.02 -17.35
C VAL A 111 8.02 -9.32 -18.85
N SER A 112 8.44 -10.52 -19.26
CA SER A 112 8.41 -10.92 -20.68
C SER A 112 6.99 -11.09 -21.23
N LYS A 113 6.01 -11.30 -20.33
CA LYS A 113 4.58 -11.43 -20.66
C LYS A 113 3.80 -10.11 -20.51
N VAL A 114 4.45 -9.02 -20.10
CA VAL A 114 3.76 -7.73 -19.91
C VAL A 114 3.38 -7.11 -21.25
N GLU A 115 4.29 -7.10 -22.22
CA GLU A 115 4.09 -6.44 -23.51
C GLU A 115 2.85 -6.96 -24.25
N GLU A 116 2.59 -8.27 -24.20
CA GLU A 116 1.40 -8.89 -24.82
C GLU A 116 0.07 -8.54 -24.12
N LYS A 117 0.11 -7.96 -22.92
CA LYS A 117 -1.08 -7.51 -22.18
C LYS A 117 -1.38 -6.02 -22.35
N ILE A 118 -0.45 -5.26 -22.94
CA ILE A 118 -0.66 -3.83 -23.18
C ILE A 118 -1.67 -3.67 -24.33
N SER A 119 -2.66 -2.81 -24.10
CA SER A 119 -3.66 -2.41 -25.09
C SER A 119 -3.77 -0.88 -25.11
N PRO A 120 -4.52 -0.29 -26.06
CA PRO A 120 -4.80 1.15 -26.06
C PRO A 120 -5.56 1.65 -24.82
N ARG A 121 -6.03 0.75 -23.95
CA ARG A 121 -6.69 1.06 -22.67
C ARG A 121 -5.78 0.92 -21.46
N THR A 122 -4.56 0.40 -21.63
CA THR A 122 -3.58 0.23 -20.54
C THR A 122 -2.95 1.55 -20.14
#